data_AF-A0A4Q2RRD6-F1
#
_entry.id   AF-A0A4Q2RRD6-F1
#
_cell.length_a   1.000
_cell.length_b   1.000
_cell.length_c   1.000
_cell.angle_alpha   90.00
_cell.angle_beta   90.00
_cell.angle_gamma   90.00
#
_symmetry.space_group_name_H-M   'P 1'
#
loop_
_entity.id
_entity.type
_entity.pdbx_description
1 polymer ?
#
loop_
_entity_poly.entity_id
_entity_poly.type
_entity_poly.pdbx_seq_one_letter_code
_entity_poly.pdbx_strand_id
1 'polypeptide(L)'
;MKVSRRWSGRIGGAVVLAAIGYAVAIWLDFEPRPFPYAVWALVVIAMTYLLIDTVEAPVSHWQHQVPHHRSDRVDEVTSDLRVLSSHQHADHPSTALAERLVALARGRDPDLAAEIQRDLTGRDRIRPADIDTILTRIEESRDRR
;
A
#
# COMPACT_ATOMS: atom_id res chain seq x y z
N MET A 1 29.98 6.04 4.45
CA MET A 1 28.88 6.09 3.46
C MET A 1 29.44 6.56 2.12
N LYS A 2 29.49 5.68 1.10
CA LYS A 2 29.95 6.07 -0.24
C LYS A 2 28.79 6.74 -0.96
N VAL A 3 28.76 8.07 -0.95
CA VAL A 3 27.83 8.87 -1.77
C VAL A 3 28.04 8.47 -3.22
N SER A 4 27.01 7.95 -3.89
CA SER A 4 27.12 7.52 -5.29
C SER A 4 27.51 8.72 -6.16
N ARG A 5 28.35 8.50 -7.20
CA ARG A 5 28.84 9.58 -8.10
C ARG A 5 27.71 10.47 -8.64
N ARG A 6 26.52 9.90 -8.85
CA ARG A 6 25.32 10.60 -9.29
C ARG A 6 24.81 11.62 -8.27
N TRP A 7 24.87 11.30 -6.98
CA TRP A 7 24.42 12.19 -5.91
C TRP A 7 25.42 13.33 -5.66
N SER A 8 26.73 13.04 -5.78
CA SER A 8 27.78 14.07 -5.68
C SER A 8 27.66 15.14 -6.77
N GLY A 9 27.37 14.74 -8.01
CA GLY A 9 27.13 15.68 -9.12
C GLY A 9 25.91 16.58 -8.89
N ARG A 10 24.84 16.05 -8.29
CA ARG A 10 23.62 16.82 -7.96
C ARG A 10 23.86 17.84 -6.85
N ILE A 11 24.60 17.47 -5.79
CA ILE A 11 24.99 18.43 -4.74
C ILE A 11 25.89 19.52 -5.33
N GLY A 12 26.89 19.14 -6.13
CA GLY A 12 27.80 20.10 -6.75
C GLY A 12 27.07 21.11 -7.64
N GLY A 13 26.14 20.63 -8.47
CA GLY A 13 25.30 21.49 -9.30
C GLY A 13 24.45 22.45 -8.48
N ALA A 14 23.83 21.97 -7.40
CA ALA A 14 23.01 22.80 -6.51
C ALA A 14 23.82 23.92 -5.84
N VAL A 15 25.04 23.61 -5.37
CA VAL A 15 25.95 24.59 -4.77
C VAL A 15 26.37 25.67 -5.78
N VAL A 16 26.72 25.26 -7.00
CA VAL A 16 27.08 26.21 -8.07
C VAL A 16 25.91 27.12 -8.42
N LEU A 17 24.70 26.57 -8.50
CA LEU A 17 23.50 27.33 -8.84
C LEU A 17 23.15 28.35 -7.73
N ALA A 18 23.29 27.96 -6.46
CA ALA A 18 23.15 28.89 -5.33
C ALA A 18 24.19 30.03 -5.37
N ALA A 19 25.44 29.71 -5.69
CA ALA A 19 26.53 30.69 -5.80
C ALA A 19 26.31 31.69 -6.94
N ILE A 20 25.85 31.21 -8.10
CA ILE A 20 25.48 32.08 -9.24
C ILE A 20 24.34 33.01 -8.84
N GLY A 21 23.28 32.50 -8.21
CA GLY A 21 22.17 33.33 -7.74
C GLY A 21 22.62 34.40 -6.74
N TYR A 22 23.60 34.08 -5.88
CA TYR A 22 24.12 35.04 -4.90
C TYR A 22 24.89 36.17 -5.59
N ALA A 23 25.73 35.82 -6.57
CA ALA A 23 26.46 36.80 -7.36
C ALA A 23 25.51 37.71 -8.15
N VAL A 24 24.44 37.16 -8.72
CA VAL A 24 23.39 37.94 -9.40
C VAL A 24 22.65 38.85 -8.43
N ALA A 25 22.34 38.39 -7.22
CA ALA A 25 21.67 39.20 -6.21
C ALA A 25 22.53 40.38 -5.74
N ILE A 26 23.85 40.19 -5.60
CA ILE A 26 24.80 41.29 -5.36
C ILE A 26 24.82 42.25 -6.54
N TRP A 27 24.87 41.73 -7.77
CA TRP A 27 24.91 42.56 -8.98
C TRP A 27 23.63 43.41 -9.16
N LEU A 28 22.49 42.90 -8.69
CA LEU A 28 21.19 43.58 -8.67
C LEU A 28 20.97 44.48 -7.44
N ASP A 29 22.00 44.71 -6.62
CA ASP A 29 21.95 45.55 -5.41
C ASP A 29 20.88 45.13 -4.38
N PHE A 30 20.52 43.85 -4.34
CA PHE A 30 19.57 43.33 -3.35
C PHE A 30 20.14 43.21 -1.93
N GLU A 31 21.39 43.64 -1.71
CA GLU A 31 22.15 43.51 -0.45
C GLU A 31 21.89 42.16 0.27
N PRO A 32 22.09 41.01 -0.41
CA PRO A 32 21.70 39.73 0.14
C PRO A 32 22.52 39.42 1.40
N ARG A 33 21.84 39.33 2.55
CA ARG A 33 22.48 38.84 3.77
C ARG A 33 22.85 37.36 3.57
N PRO A 34 24.10 36.95 3.79
CA PRO A 34 24.61 35.65 3.36
C PRO A 34 23.88 34.47 4.03
N PHE A 35 23.61 34.59 5.34
CA PHE A 35 22.92 33.55 6.10
C PHE A 35 21.47 33.31 5.66
N PRO A 36 20.57 34.32 5.64
CA PRO A 36 19.20 34.11 5.19
C PRO A 36 19.12 33.75 3.70
N TYR A 37 20.04 34.24 2.85
CA TYR A 37 20.12 33.83 1.46
C TYR A 37 20.43 32.32 1.33
N ALA A 38 21.39 31.80 2.11
CA ALA A 38 21.72 30.38 2.10
C ALA A 38 20.53 29.50 2.51
N VAL A 39 19.75 29.94 3.52
CA VAL A 39 18.52 29.25 3.92
C VAL A 39 17.48 29.26 2.79
N TRP A 40 17.28 30.41 2.15
CA TRP A 40 16.35 30.54 1.02
C TRP A 40 16.77 29.68 -0.18
N ALA A 41 18.06 29.68 -0.52
CA ALA A 41 18.61 28.86 -1.58
C ALA A 41 18.43 27.37 -1.29
N LEU A 42 18.66 26.94 -0.04
CA LEU A 42 18.42 25.56 0.38
C LEU A 42 16.96 25.15 0.17
N VAL A 43 16.00 26.02 0.56
CA VAL A 43 14.57 25.77 0.40
C VAL A 43 14.21 25.65 -1.09
N VAL A 44 14.67 26.57 -1.93
CA VAL A 44 14.40 26.54 -3.37
C VAL A 44 15.01 25.30 -4.02
N ILE A 45 16.24 24.95 -3.66
CA ILE A 45 16.91 23.74 -4.15
C ILE A 45 16.12 22.50 -3.73
N ALA A 46 15.73 22.40 -2.46
CA ALA A 46 14.95 21.27 -1.95
C ALA A 46 13.61 21.14 -2.67
N MET A 47 12.88 22.24 -2.85
CA MET A 47 11.61 22.26 -3.59
C MET A 47 11.80 21.86 -5.06
N THR A 48 12.82 22.41 -5.72
CA THR A 48 13.13 22.08 -7.12
C THR A 48 13.46 20.60 -7.25
N TYR A 49 14.25 20.06 -6.33
CA TYR A 49 14.62 18.66 -6.33
C TYR A 49 13.42 17.75 -6.06
N LEU A 50 12.53 18.14 -5.13
CA LEU A 50 11.29 17.43 -4.86
C LEU A 50 10.37 17.41 -6.11
N LEU A 51 10.29 18.53 -6.83
CA LEU A 51 9.52 18.63 -8.07
C LEU A 51 10.10 17.72 -9.16
N ILE A 52 11.43 17.71 -9.33
CA ILE A 52 12.08 16.81 -10.28
C ILE A 52 11.85 15.35 -9.90
N ASP A 53 11.96 15.01 -8.61
CA ASP A 53 11.75 13.65 -8.12
C ASP A 53 10.30 13.18 -8.33
N THR A 54 9.33 14.08 -8.18
CA THR A 54 7.91 13.77 -8.47
C THR A 54 7.63 13.60 -9.95
N VAL A 55 8.32 14.32 -10.84
CA VAL A 55 8.16 14.18 -12.30
C VAL A 55 8.95 13.00 -12.86
N GLU A 56 10.14 12.71 -12.30
CA GLU A 56 10.98 11.56 -12.66
C GLU A 56 10.50 10.26 -12.00
N ALA A 57 9.56 10.32 -11.06
CA ALA A 57 8.93 9.14 -10.49
C ALA A 57 8.33 8.33 -11.66
N PRO A 58 8.87 7.13 -11.96
CA PRO A 58 8.30 6.32 -13.01
C PRO A 58 6.84 6.08 -12.64
N VAL A 59 5.92 6.42 -13.55
CA VAL A 59 4.50 6.04 -13.44
C VAL A 59 4.52 4.60 -12.98
N SER A 60 3.99 4.33 -11.79
CA SER A 60 3.97 2.98 -11.22
C SER A 60 3.14 2.11 -12.14
N HIS A 61 3.81 1.55 -13.14
CA HIS A 61 3.32 0.48 -13.96
C HIS A 61 3.29 -0.70 -13.00
N TRP A 62 2.11 -0.95 -12.44
CA TRP A 62 1.81 -2.20 -11.77
C TRP A 62 2.18 -3.30 -12.75
N GLN A 63 3.40 -3.82 -12.67
CA GLN A 63 3.86 -4.92 -13.48
C GLN A 63 2.98 -6.10 -13.11
N HIS A 64 1.89 -6.26 -13.85
CA HIS A 64 1.16 -7.50 -13.98
C HIS A 64 2.04 -8.46 -14.81
N GLN A 65 3.27 -8.69 -14.36
CA GLN A 65 3.98 -9.91 -14.72
C GLN A 65 3.39 -10.99 -13.84
N VAL A 66 2.23 -11.49 -14.25
CA VAL A 66 1.68 -12.74 -13.71
C VAL A 66 2.67 -13.83 -14.13
N PRO A 67 3.43 -14.44 -13.21
CA PRO A 67 4.15 -15.65 -13.56
C PRO A 67 3.07 -16.70 -13.88
N HIS A 68 3.01 -17.19 -15.11
CA HIS A 68 2.10 -18.26 -15.53
C HIS A 68 2.45 -19.63 -14.92
N HIS A 69 2.98 -19.64 -13.69
CA HIS A 69 3.29 -20.85 -12.94
C HIS A 69 2.88 -20.68 -11.48
N ARG A 70 1.69 -21.22 -11.16
CA ARG A 70 1.31 -21.77 -9.85
C ARG A 70 1.10 -20.74 -8.72
N SER A 71 0.15 -19.79 -8.90
CA SER A 71 -0.27 -18.81 -7.87
C SER A 71 -1.75 -18.87 -7.46
N ASP A 72 -2.57 -19.72 -8.07
CA ASP A 72 -4.05 -19.69 -7.89
C ASP A 72 -4.50 -19.71 -6.41
N ARG A 73 -3.77 -20.41 -5.54
CA ARG A 73 -4.22 -20.64 -4.16
C ARG A 73 -3.96 -19.48 -3.20
N VAL A 74 -2.92 -18.66 -3.44
CA VAL A 74 -2.55 -17.57 -2.52
C VAL A 74 -3.30 -16.29 -2.88
N ASP A 75 -3.52 -16.07 -4.17
CA ASP A 75 -4.33 -14.95 -4.66
C ASP A 75 -5.81 -15.12 -4.28
N GLU A 76 -6.33 -16.35 -4.29
CA GLU A 76 -7.69 -16.64 -3.84
C GLU A 76 -7.88 -16.36 -2.34
N VAL A 77 -6.97 -16.83 -1.48
CA VAL A 77 -7.05 -16.60 -0.02
C VAL A 77 -6.92 -15.10 0.33
N THR A 78 -6.09 -14.37 -0.39
CA THR A 78 -5.90 -12.92 -0.14
C THR A 78 -7.08 -12.11 -0.66
N SER A 79 -7.66 -12.51 -1.80
CA SER A 79 -8.93 -11.97 -2.29
C SER A 79 -10.06 -12.23 -1.30
N ASP A 80 -10.10 -13.43 -0.70
CA ASP A 80 -11.11 -13.83 0.29
C ASP A 80 -11.03 -12.98 1.53
N LEU A 81 -9.84 -12.78 2.09
CA LEU A 81 -9.63 -11.91 3.25
C LEU A 81 -10.08 -10.48 2.98
N ARG A 82 -9.81 -9.94 1.79
CA ARG A 82 -10.22 -8.58 1.42
C ARG A 82 -11.75 -8.46 1.27
N VAL A 83 -12.39 -9.44 0.64
CA VAL A 83 -13.84 -9.47 0.44
C VAL A 83 -14.57 -9.67 1.78
N LEU A 84 -14.08 -10.58 2.63
CA LEU A 84 -14.56 -10.78 4.00
C LEU A 84 -14.45 -9.50 4.83
N SER A 85 -13.29 -8.83 4.78
CA SER A 85 -13.07 -7.56 5.47
C SER A 85 -14.02 -6.45 4.99
N SER A 86 -14.24 -6.33 3.67
CA SER A 86 -15.17 -5.33 3.12
C SER A 86 -16.62 -5.59 3.50
N HIS A 87 -17.05 -6.85 3.61
CA HIS A 87 -18.42 -7.20 3.99
C HIS A 87 -18.64 -7.20 5.50
N GLN A 88 -17.60 -7.39 6.32
CA GLN A 88 -17.66 -7.21 7.77
C GLN A 88 -17.92 -5.74 8.16
N HIS A 89 -17.48 -4.78 7.35
CA HIS A 89 -17.71 -3.35 7.55
C HIS A 89 -18.98 -2.83 6.88
N ALA A 90 -19.73 -3.67 6.16
CA ALA A 90 -20.96 -3.28 5.49
C ALA A 90 -22.14 -3.36 6.46
N ASP A 91 -23.00 -2.34 6.48
CA ASP A 91 -24.18 -2.28 7.36
C ASP A 91 -25.19 -3.42 7.10
N HIS A 92 -25.15 -4.02 5.90
CA HIS A 92 -25.97 -5.14 5.46
C HIS A 92 -25.09 -6.20 4.77
N PRO A 93 -24.57 -7.20 5.51
CA PRO A 93 -23.80 -8.28 4.92
C PRO A 93 -24.70 -9.14 4.01
N SER A 94 -24.31 -9.31 2.75
CA SER A 94 -25.10 -10.03 1.73
C SER A 94 -24.93 -11.54 1.82
N THR A 95 -25.83 -12.29 1.18
CA THR A 95 -25.75 -13.75 0.96
C THR A 95 -24.40 -14.20 0.38
N ALA A 96 -23.70 -13.32 -0.35
CA ALA A 96 -22.35 -13.57 -0.85
C ALA A 96 -21.31 -13.82 0.26
N LEU A 97 -21.47 -13.21 1.45
CA LEU A 97 -20.60 -13.47 2.60
C LEU A 97 -20.78 -14.91 3.09
N ALA A 98 -22.03 -15.39 3.16
CA ALA A 98 -22.34 -16.75 3.60
C ALA A 98 -21.76 -17.79 2.64
N GLU A 99 -21.95 -17.59 1.33
CA GLU A 99 -21.39 -18.46 0.30
C GLU A 99 -19.85 -18.50 0.37
N ARG A 100 -19.20 -17.37 0.68
CA ARG A 100 -17.74 -17.31 0.78
C ARG A 100 -17.18 -17.96 2.05
N LEU A 101 -17.86 -17.84 3.19
CA LEU A 101 -17.49 -18.57 4.41
C LEU A 101 -17.59 -20.09 4.21
N VAL A 102 -18.62 -20.56 3.49
CA VAL A 102 -18.76 -21.98 3.12
C VAL A 102 -17.67 -22.42 2.14
N ALA A 103 -17.32 -21.58 1.16
CA ALA A 103 -16.21 -21.86 0.23
C ALA A 103 -14.86 -21.95 0.96
N LEU A 104 -14.59 -21.04 1.89
CA LEU A 104 -13.37 -21.03 2.71
C LEU A 104 -13.28 -22.29 3.57
N ALA A 105 -14.39 -22.68 4.21
CA ALA A 105 -14.47 -23.91 4.99
C ALA A 105 -14.22 -25.15 4.10
N ARG A 106 -14.83 -25.21 2.90
CA ARG A 106 -14.69 -26.33 1.96
C ARG A 106 -13.25 -26.56 1.50
N GLY A 107 -12.47 -25.48 1.35
CA GLY A 107 -11.06 -25.55 1.02
C GLY A 107 -10.19 -26.21 2.10
N ARG A 108 -10.69 -26.30 3.34
CA ARG A 108 -9.97 -26.83 4.50
C ARG A 108 -10.54 -28.16 5.01
N ASP A 109 -11.84 -28.18 5.26
CA ASP A 109 -12.58 -29.33 5.76
C ASP A 109 -14.00 -29.37 5.14
N PRO A 110 -14.30 -30.37 4.28
CA PRO A 110 -15.58 -30.47 3.61
C PRO A 110 -16.75 -30.76 4.56
N ASP A 111 -16.51 -31.42 5.69
CA ASP A 111 -17.56 -31.74 6.67
C ASP A 111 -17.91 -30.49 7.49
N LEU A 112 -16.91 -29.69 7.84
CA LEU A 112 -17.09 -28.38 8.47
C LEU A 112 -17.86 -27.41 7.55
N ALA A 113 -17.62 -27.48 6.24
CA ALA A 113 -18.34 -26.64 5.27
C ALA A 113 -19.85 -26.95 5.24
N ALA A 114 -20.24 -28.21 5.37
CA ALA A 114 -21.64 -28.63 5.42
C ALA A 114 -22.33 -28.23 6.75
N GLU A 115 -21.58 -28.13 7.84
CA GLU A 115 -22.06 -27.58 9.11
C GLU A 115 -22.31 -26.08 9.00
N ILE A 116 -21.31 -25.31 8.54
CA ILE A 116 -21.41 -23.86 8.37
C ILE A 116 -22.51 -23.49 7.36
N GLN A 117 -22.66 -24.26 6.28
CA GLN A 117 -23.74 -24.02 5.32
C GLN A 117 -25.12 -24.17 5.96
N ARG A 118 -25.32 -25.17 6.83
CA ARG A 118 -26.60 -25.34 7.54
C ARG A 118 -26.85 -24.21 8.54
N ASP A 119 -25.82 -23.77 9.25
CA ASP A 119 -25.94 -22.70 10.24
C ASP A 119 -26.28 -21.34 9.61
N LEU A 120 -25.80 -21.10 8.39
CA LEU A 120 -26.01 -19.86 7.65
C LEU A 120 -27.25 -19.87 6.75
N THR A 121 -27.80 -21.05 6.44
CA THR A 121 -29.01 -21.17 5.60
C THR A 121 -30.21 -20.54 6.31
N GLY A 122 -30.84 -19.55 5.68
CA GLY A 122 -32.02 -18.85 6.22
C GLY A 122 -31.72 -17.68 7.15
N ARG A 123 -30.45 -17.26 7.27
CA ARG A 123 -30.10 -16.02 7.98
C ARG A 123 -29.94 -14.86 7.01
N ASP A 124 -30.80 -13.86 7.14
CA ASP A 124 -30.69 -12.61 6.35
C ASP A 124 -29.57 -11.68 6.85
N ARG A 125 -29.06 -11.91 8.07
CA ARG A 125 -27.96 -11.14 8.66
C ARG A 125 -27.07 -12.01 9.53
N ILE A 126 -25.76 -11.95 9.29
CA ILE A 126 -24.73 -12.61 10.12
C ILE A 126 -24.11 -11.54 11.01
N ARG A 127 -24.08 -11.75 12.33
CA ARG A 127 -23.47 -10.77 13.25
C ARG A 127 -21.95 -10.87 13.15
N PRO A 128 -21.22 -9.76 13.35
CA PRO A 128 -19.75 -9.79 13.36
C PRO A 128 -19.15 -10.84 14.32
N ALA A 129 -19.76 -11.04 15.50
CA ALA A 129 -19.32 -12.06 16.46
C ALA A 129 -19.50 -13.51 15.95
N ASP A 130 -20.55 -13.74 15.14
CA ASP A 130 -20.80 -15.06 14.54
C ASP A 130 -19.77 -15.34 13.44
N ILE A 131 -19.38 -14.31 12.66
CA ILE A 131 -18.32 -14.40 11.65
C ILE A 131 -17.00 -14.78 12.31
N ASP A 132 -16.62 -14.08 13.38
CA ASP A 132 -15.37 -14.33 14.10
C ASP A 132 -15.33 -15.77 14.65
N THR A 133 -16.41 -16.21 15.27
CA THR A 133 -16.55 -17.59 15.78
C THR A 133 -16.41 -18.64 14.67
N ILE A 134 -17.00 -18.40 13.50
CA ILE A 134 -16.89 -19.29 12.33
C ILE A 134 -15.46 -19.30 11.80
N LEU A 135 -14.81 -18.14 11.69
CA LEU A 135 -13.42 -18.04 11.23
C LEU A 135 -12.45 -18.72 12.19
N THR A 136 -12.60 -18.54 13.50
CA THR A 136 -11.81 -19.26 14.52
C THR A 136 -11.98 -20.77 14.37
N ARG A 137 -13.20 -21.25 14.18
CA ARG A 137 -13.47 -22.70 13.98
C ARG A 137 -12.81 -23.24 12.70
N ILE A 138 -12.80 -22.46 11.61
CA ILE A 138 -12.12 -22.79 10.35
C ILE A 138 -10.59 -22.79 10.51
N GLU A 139 -10.01 -21.96 11.39
CA GLU A 139 -8.58 -21.99 11.69
C GLU A 139 -8.21 -23.17 12.59
N GLU A 140 -9.01 -23.46 13.61
CA GLU A 140 -8.79 -24.62 14.50
C GLU A 140 -8.92 -25.98 13.80
N SER A 141 -9.69 -26.08 12.72
CA SER A 141 -9.78 -27.32 11.92
C SER A 141 -8.56 -27.51 11.01
N ARG A 142 -7.89 -26.41 10.63
CA ARG A 142 -6.63 -26.44 9.89
C ARG A 142 -5.49 -26.99 10.73
N ASP A 143 -5.37 -26.54 11.98
CA ASP A 143 -4.27 -26.90 12.88
C ASP A 143 -4.33 -28.35 13.38
N ARG A 144 -5.46 -29.03 13.17
CA ARG A 144 -5.67 -30.44 13.55
C ARG A 144 -5.27 -31.46 12.49
N ARG A 145 -4.89 -31.03 11.28
CA ARG A 145 -4.33 -31.89 10.21
C ARG A 145 -2.82 -31.82 10.17
#